data_AF-A0AAD5CK34-F1
#
_entry.id   AF-A0AAD5CK34-F1
#
_cell.length_a   1.000
_cell.length_b   1.000
_cell.length_c   1.000
_cell.angle_alpha   90.00
_cell.angle_beta   90.00
_cell.angle_gamma   90.00
#
_symmetry.space_group_name_H-M   'P 1'
#
loop_
_entity.id
_entity.type
_entity.pdbx_description
1 polymer ?
#
loop_
_entity_poly.entity_id
_entity_poly.type
_entity_poly.pdbx_seq_one_letter_code
_entity_poly.pdbx_strand_id
1 'polypeptide(L)'
;MLVNRILKHGKKSLAYQIIYRAVKKIQQKTETNPLSVLRQAIHGVTPGIAVKARRVGGSTHQVPIEIGSTQGKALAIRWLLAASRKRPGRNMAFKLSSELVDVAKGSGNAIRKREETYRMAEANRAFARSLIHEQDLYILIGKESREKERIEIDRYISRNKRKGNGR
;
A
#
# COMPACT_ATOMS: atom_id res chain seq x y z
N MET A 1 7.09 -7.06 11.47
CA MET A 1 7.09 -6.39 10.14
C MET A 1 8.43 -5.78 9.74
N LEU A 2 9.06 -4.94 10.57
CA LEU A 2 10.28 -4.20 10.19
C LEU A 2 11.50 -5.10 9.89
N VAL A 3 11.78 -6.08 10.76
CA VAL A 3 12.91 -7.03 10.61
C VAL A 3 12.89 -7.73 9.25
N ASN A 4 11.74 -8.29 8.86
CA ASN A 4 11.57 -9.03 7.61
C ASN A 4 11.80 -8.16 6.36
N ARG A 5 11.65 -6.83 6.47
CA ARG A 5 11.88 -5.89 5.35
C ARG A 5 13.33 -5.39 5.28
N ILE A 6 14.06 -5.46 6.39
CA ILE A 6 15.50 -5.18 6.47
C ILE A 6 16.30 -6.39 5.99
N LEU A 7 15.79 -7.60 6.26
CA LEU A 7 16.37 -8.88 5.88
C LEU A 7 16.84 -8.89 4.42
N LYS A 8 18.09 -9.32 4.22
CA LYS A 8 18.68 -9.55 2.89
C LYS A 8 19.35 -10.92 2.90
N HIS A 9 19.12 -11.73 1.86
CA HIS A 9 19.69 -13.08 1.72
C HIS A 9 19.49 -13.98 2.95
N GLY A 10 18.33 -13.92 3.61
CA GLY A 10 18.02 -14.76 4.78
C GLY A 10 18.75 -14.41 6.08
N LYS A 11 19.61 -13.39 6.12
CA LYS A 11 20.44 -13.04 7.30
C LYS A 11 19.65 -12.34 8.42
N LYS A 12 18.84 -13.10 9.17
CA LYS A 12 17.92 -12.57 10.20
C LYS A 12 18.64 -11.95 11.39
N SER A 13 19.70 -12.60 11.87
CA SER A 13 20.53 -12.08 12.97
C SER A 13 21.10 -10.69 12.66
N LEU A 14 21.62 -10.49 11.44
CA LEU A 14 22.14 -9.20 11.00
C LEU A 14 21.05 -8.12 10.94
N ALA A 15 19.84 -8.47 10.49
CA ALA A 15 18.71 -7.54 10.48
C ALA A 15 18.34 -7.06 11.89
N TYR A 16 18.32 -7.97 12.88
CA TYR A 16 18.13 -7.60 14.28
C TYR A 16 19.24 -6.67 14.77
N GLN A 17 20.52 -7.02 14.52
CA GLN A 17 21.65 -6.19 14.93
C GLN A 17 21.57 -4.76 14.38
N ILE A 18 21.16 -4.59 13.11
CA ILE A 18 20.97 -3.27 12.50
C ILE A 18 19.91 -2.47 13.25
N ILE A 19 18.76 -3.08 13.58
CA ILE A 19 17.68 -2.41 14.30
C ILE A 19 18.12 -2.02 15.70
N TYR A 20 18.69 -2.96 16.47
CA TYR A 20 19.16 -2.68 17.84
C TYR A 20 20.18 -1.55 17.85
N ARG A 21 21.15 -1.56 16.93
CA ARG A 21 22.14 -0.50 16.80
C ARG A 21 21.51 0.84 16.40
N ALA A 22 20.52 0.83 15.51
CA ALA A 22 19.81 2.05 15.12
C ALA A 22 19.01 2.64 16.31
N VAL A 23 18.27 1.81 17.05
CA VAL A 23 17.51 2.23 18.24
C VAL A 23 18.44 2.81 19.31
N LYS A 24 19.59 2.16 19.58
CA LYS A 24 20.60 2.70 20.52
C LYS A 24 21.11 4.07 20.07
N LYS A 25 21.36 4.25 18.76
CA LYS A 25 21.78 5.54 18.20
C LYS A 25 20.72 6.62 18.31
N ILE A 26 19.44 6.28 18.13
CA ILE A 26 18.33 7.22 18.33
C ILE A 26 18.33 7.69 19.78
N GLN A 27 18.35 6.76 20.75
CA GLN A 27 18.37 7.09 22.18
C GLN A 27 19.55 8.01 22.54
N GLN A 28 20.74 7.75 22.00
CA GLN A 28 21.94 8.58 22.23
C GLN A 28 21.83 9.99 21.61
N LYS A 29 21.07 10.16 20.53
CA LYS A 29 20.98 11.43 19.80
C LYS A 29 19.80 12.30 20.24
N THR A 30 18.70 11.68 20.64
CA THR A 30 17.45 12.38 20.95
C THR A 30 17.12 12.41 22.43
N GLU A 31 17.83 11.63 23.26
CA GLU A 31 17.59 11.48 24.71
C GLU A 31 16.15 11.09 25.08
N THR A 32 15.37 10.67 24.08
CA THR A 32 13.96 10.28 24.20
C THR A 32 13.79 8.82 23.89
N ASN A 33 12.62 8.26 24.28
CA ASN A 33 12.30 6.87 24.01
C ASN A 33 12.36 6.57 22.49
N PRO A 34 13.32 5.75 22.02
CA PRO A 34 13.55 5.51 20.61
C PRO A 34 12.41 4.74 19.94
N LEU A 35 11.61 3.99 20.71
CA LEU A 35 10.39 3.35 20.19
C LEU A 35 9.31 4.38 19.91
N SER A 36 9.25 5.48 20.67
CA SER A 36 8.34 6.59 20.39
C SER A 36 8.72 7.26 19.08
N VAL A 37 10.00 7.59 18.90
CA VAL A 37 10.55 8.15 17.66
C VAL A 37 10.27 7.24 16.46
N LEU A 38 10.46 5.92 16.61
CA LEU A 38 10.17 4.95 15.56
C LEU A 38 8.67 4.93 15.19
N ARG A 39 7.77 4.93 16.19
CA ARG A 39 6.31 4.95 15.95
C ARG A 39 5.89 6.25 15.27
N GLN A 40 6.38 7.38 15.76
CA GLN A 40 6.13 8.70 15.18
C GLN A 40 6.61 8.77 13.74
N ALA A 41 7.81 8.27 13.45
CA ALA A 41 8.35 8.26 12.09
C ALA A 41 7.52 7.37 11.14
N ILE A 42 7.13 6.18 11.58
CA ILE A 42 6.27 5.29 10.78
C ILE A 42 4.91 5.95 10.53
N HIS A 43 4.30 6.53 11.56
CA HIS A 43 3.01 7.22 11.43
C HIS A 43 3.12 8.39 10.45
N GLY A 44 4.14 9.23 10.59
CA GLY A 44 4.42 10.35 9.70
C GLY A 44 4.59 9.93 8.24
N VAL A 45 5.18 8.78 7.95
CA VAL A 45 5.36 8.31 6.56
C VAL A 45 4.16 7.52 6.05
N THR A 46 3.25 7.05 6.91
CA THR A 46 2.11 6.21 6.54
C THR A 46 1.17 6.95 5.59
N PRO A 47 1.06 6.51 4.32
CA PRO A 47 0.09 7.09 3.40
C PRO A 47 -1.30 6.46 3.63
N GLY A 48 -2.34 7.27 3.46
CA GLY A 48 -3.75 6.81 3.36
C GLY A 48 -4.21 6.60 1.92
N ILE A 49 -3.45 7.13 0.95
CA ILE A 49 -3.72 7.00 -0.49
C ILE A 49 -2.45 6.58 -1.22
N ALA A 50 -2.60 5.74 -2.23
CA ALA A 50 -1.53 5.36 -3.14
C ALA A 50 -2.00 5.51 -4.59
N VAL A 51 -1.07 5.39 -5.53
CA VAL A 51 -1.39 5.34 -6.96
C VAL A 51 -1.08 3.95 -7.49
N LYS A 52 -1.97 3.43 -8.33
CA LYS A 52 -1.79 2.16 -9.03
C LYS A 52 -1.87 2.41 -10.54
N ALA A 53 -0.90 1.89 -11.27
CA ALA A 53 -0.91 1.94 -12.73
C ALA A 53 -2.06 1.07 -13.27
N ARG A 54 -2.89 1.64 -14.14
CA ARG A 54 -3.98 0.95 -14.85
C ARG A 54 -3.91 1.25 -16.33
N ARG A 55 -4.01 0.22 -17.16
CA ARG A 55 -4.03 0.36 -18.62
C ARG A 55 -5.47 0.53 -19.09
N VAL A 56 -5.73 1.59 -19.87
CA VAL A 56 -7.05 1.94 -20.40
C VAL A 56 -6.83 2.45 -21.82
N GLY A 57 -7.54 1.91 -22.80
CA GLY A 57 -7.48 2.40 -24.18
C GLY A 57 -6.07 2.44 -24.81
N GLY A 58 -5.14 1.56 -24.39
CA GLY A 58 -3.76 1.50 -24.92
C GLY A 58 -2.73 2.35 -24.17
N SER A 59 -3.13 3.28 -23.30
CA SER A 59 -2.26 4.07 -22.43
C SER A 59 -2.30 3.60 -20.98
N THR A 60 -1.25 3.89 -20.21
CA THR A 60 -1.16 3.56 -18.77
C THR A 60 -1.35 4.81 -17.93
N HIS A 61 -2.40 4.84 -17.10
CA HIS A 61 -2.75 5.94 -16.22
C HIS A 61 -2.48 5.60 -14.75
N GLN A 62 -2.18 6.60 -13.94
CA GLN A 62 -2.04 6.44 -12.49
C GLN A 62 -3.40 6.66 -11.83
N VAL A 63 -3.95 5.62 -11.23
CA VAL A 63 -5.26 5.68 -10.58
C VAL A 63 -5.07 5.74 -9.06
N PRO A 64 -5.56 6.79 -8.40
CA PRO A 64 -5.58 6.87 -6.94
C PRO A 64 -6.41 5.75 -6.33
N ILE A 65 -5.88 5.12 -5.29
CA ILE A 65 -6.56 4.09 -4.51
C ILE A 65 -6.38 4.36 -3.01
N GLU A 66 -7.45 4.22 -2.25
CA GLU A 66 -7.38 4.21 -0.80
C GLU A 66 -6.70 2.94 -0.31
N ILE A 67 -5.89 3.08 0.73
CA ILE A 67 -5.12 1.97 1.29
C ILE A 67 -5.39 1.82 2.78
N GLY A 68 -5.62 0.56 3.20
CA GLY A 68 -5.84 0.25 4.60
C GLY A 68 -4.59 0.47 5.45
N SER A 69 -4.79 0.67 6.76
CA SER A 69 -3.72 1.01 7.72
C SER A 69 -2.54 0.02 7.71
N THR A 70 -2.81 -1.29 7.58
CA THR A 70 -1.77 -2.33 7.50
C THR A 70 -0.93 -2.21 6.23
N GLN A 71 -1.56 -1.93 5.09
CA GLN A 71 -0.87 -1.75 3.81
C GLN A 71 -0.07 -0.44 3.80
N GLY A 72 -0.65 0.64 4.32
CA GLY A 72 0.02 1.93 4.50
C GLY A 72 1.27 1.81 5.37
N LYS A 73 1.18 1.15 6.53
CA LYS A 73 2.35 0.87 7.39
C LYS A 73 3.43 0.07 6.66
N ALA A 74 3.05 -0.94 5.87
CA ALA A 74 4.00 -1.74 5.10
C ALA A 74 4.70 -0.91 4.00
N LEU A 75 3.98 0.00 3.36
CA LEU A 75 4.51 0.92 2.36
C LEU A 75 5.45 1.96 2.99
N ALA A 76 5.06 2.51 4.15
CA ALA A 76 5.88 3.44 4.91
C ALA A 76 7.23 2.84 5.32
N ILE A 77 7.21 1.63 5.88
CA ILE A 77 8.44 0.90 6.22
C ILE A 77 9.31 0.70 4.97
N ARG A 78 8.70 0.39 3.81
CA ARG A 78 9.43 0.22 2.56
C ARG A 78 10.11 1.52 2.12
N TRP A 79 9.41 2.65 2.19
CA TRP A 79 9.96 3.96 1.86
C TRP A 79 11.05 4.40 2.82
N LEU A 80 10.86 4.24 4.13
CA LEU A 80 11.87 4.51 5.15
C LEU A 80 13.16 3.74 4.89
N LEU A 81 13.07 2.44 4.59
CA LEU A 81 14.24 1.62 4.30
C LEU A 81 14.91 1.99 2.98
N ALA A 82 14.13 2.32 1.95
CA ALA A 82 14.67 2.77 0.66
C ALA A 82 15.41 4.11 0.81
N ALA A 83 14.82 5.07 1.52
CA ALA A 83 15.43 6.35 1.84
C ALA A 83 16.72 6.17 2.66
N SER A 84 16.66 5.36 3.73
CA SER A 84 17.81 5.05 4.58
C SER A 84 18.96 4.44 3.76
N ARG A 85 18.69 3.51 2.84
CA ARG A 85 19.73 2.89 2.01
C ARG A 85 20.43 3.90 1.10
N LYS A 86 19.69 4.88 0.57
CA LYS A 86 20.20 5.93 -0.31
C LYS A 86 20.98 7.02 0.41
N ARG A 87 20.85 7.17 1.74
CA ARG A 87 21.61 8.18 2.49
C ARG A 87 23.12 7.93 2.42
N PRO A 88 23.95 8.98 2.42
CA PRO A 88 25.39 8.85 2.66
C PRO A 88 25.64 8.41 4.10
N GLY A 89 26.76 7.71 4.34
CA GLY A 89 27.17 7.29 5.69
C GLY A 89 27.74 5.86 5.75
N ARG A 90 28.44 5.57 6.85
CA ARG A 90 29.32 4.40 6.97
C ARG A 90 28.57 3.06 7.13
N ASN A 91 27.48 3.02 7.89
CA ASN A 91 26.74 1.77 8.13
C ASN A 91 25.22 1.97 8.11
N MET A 92 24.50 0.88 7.84
CA MET A 92 23.03 0.90 7.70
C MET A 92 22.32 1.33 8.98
N ALA A 93 22.86 0.99 10.15
CA ALA A 93 22.26 1.37 11.43
C ALA A 93 22.27 2.90 11.62
N PHE A 94 23.37 3.56 11.28
CA PHE A 94 23.50 5.02 11.30
C PHE A 94 22.54 5.68 10.29
N LYS A 95 22.51 5.18 9.05
CA LYS A 95 21.62 5.72 8.02
C LYS A 95 20.15 5.60 8.43
N LEU A 96 19.76 4.45 8.99
CA LEU A 96 18.40 4.19 9.48
C LEU A 96 18.04 5.08 10.67
N SER A 97 18.92 5.19 11.68
CA SER A 97 18.66 6.06 12.83
C SER A 97 18.51 7.52 12.42
N SER A 98 19.35 8.00 11.51
CA SER A 98 19.30 9.38 11.03
C SER A 98 18.02 9.66 10.24
N GLU A 99 17.62 8.79 9.32
CA GLU A 99 16.34 8.94 8.60
C GLU A 99 15.15 8.93 9.56
N LEU A 100 15.11 8.03 10.54
CA LEU A 100 14.02 7.96 11.51
C LEU A 100 13.89 9.23 12.36
N VAL A 101 15.02 9.81 12.79
CA VAL A 101 15.02 11.07 13.56
C VAL A 101 14.54 12.23 12.70
N ASP A 102 15.01 12.35 11.46
CA ASP A 102 14.60 13.43 10.56
C ASP A 102 13.10 13.36 10.25
N VAL A 103 12.61 12.14 9.99
CA VAL A 103 11.20 11.86 9.72
C VAL A 103 10.33 12.15 10.92
N ALA A 104 10.77 11.80 12.14
CA ALA A 104 10.03 12.16 13.35
C ALA A 104 9.88 13.68 13.50
N LYS A 105 10.85 14.46 13.00
CA LYS A 105 10.80 15.93 12.95
C LYS A 105 10.05 16.49 11.73
N GLY A 106 9.42 15.64 10.91
CA GLY A 106 8.66 16.06 9.74
C GLY A 106 9.48 16.31 8.48
N SER A 107 10.74 15.85 8.42
CA SER A 107 11.64 16.03 7.27
C SER A 107 12.20 14.71 6.76
N GLY A 108 12.95 14.72 5.66
CA GLY A 108 13.62 13.53 5.13
C GLY A 108 12.99 12.97 3.86
N ASN A 109 13.72 12.04 3.23
CA ASN A 109 13.39 11.54 1.90
C ASN A 109 12.13 10.67 1.92
N ALA A 110 11.86 9.96 3.02
CA ALA A 110 10.64 9.17 3.16
C ALA A 110 9.37 10.03 3.23
N ILE A 111 9.42 11.19 3.93
CA ILE A 111 8.32 12.16 3.96
C ILE A 111 8.10 12.76 2.59
N ARG A 112 9.18 13.20 1.91
CA ARG A 112 9.09 13.70 0.54
C ARG A 112 8.42 12.70 -0.40
N LYS A 113 8.73 11.40 -0.24
CA LYS A 113 8.11 10.35 -1.05
C LYS A 113 6.60 10.20 -0.79
N ARG A 114 6.17 10.32 0.47
CA ARG A 114 4.75 10.33 0.84
C ARG A 114 4.04 11.51 0.19
N GLU A 115 4.63 12.70 0.25
CA GLU A 115 4.06 13.93 -0.33
C GLU A 115 4.01 13.91 -1.85
N GLU A 116 5.05 13.40 -2.52
CA GLU A 116 5.04 13.15 -3.97
C GLU A 116 3.90 12.21 -4.36
N THR A 117 3.68 11.15 -3.59
CA THR A 117 2.60 10.18 -3.84
C THR A 117 1.23 10.81 -3.63
N TYR A 118 1.07 11.64 -2.59
CA TYR A 118 -0.17 12.35 -2.33
C TYR A 118 -0.48 13.35 -3.46
N ARG A 119 0.48 14.19 -3.86
CA ARG A 119 0.32 15.13 -4.98
C ARG A 119 -0.04 14.43 -6.29
N MET A 120 0.59 13.28 -6.56
CA MET A 120 0.28 12.47 -7.74
C MET A 120 -1.13 11.88 -7.67
N ALA A 121 -1.59 11.47 -6.49
CA ALA A 121 -2.94 10.99 -6.29
C ALA A 121 -3.98 12.10 -6.45
N GLU A 122 -3.70 13.28 -5.92
CA GLU A 122 -4.55 14.47 -6.04
C GLU A 122 -4.71 14.93 -7.49
N ALA A 123 -3.61 15.00 -8.24
CA ALA A 123 -3.62 15.37 -9.66
C ALA A 123 -4.46 14.41 -10.53
N ASN A 124 -4.60 13.14 -10.11
CA ASN A 124 -5.36 12.12 -10.83
C ASN A 124 -6.71 11.78 -10.18
N ARG A 125 -7.19 12.60 -9.23
CA ARG A 125 -8.44 12.33 -8.49
C ARG A 125 -9.66 12.22 -9.40
N ALA A 126 -9.72 13.02 -10.46
CA ALA A 126 -10.79 12.96 -11.45
C ALA A 126 -10.84 11.62 -12.20
N PHE A 127 -9.69 11.03 -12.53
CA PHE A 127 -9.60 9.73 -13.21
C PHE A 127 -10.12 8.58 -12.34
N ALA A 128 -9.91 8.62 -11.02
CA ALA A 128 -10.49 7.63 -10.12
C ALA A 128 -12.02 7.60 -10.23
N ARG A 129 -12.66 8.78 -10.26
CA ARG A 129 -14.13 8.89 -10.33
C ARG A 129 -14.68 8.29 -11.63
N SER A 130 -14.05 8.58 -12.77
CA SER A 130 -14.53 8.10 -14.07
C SER A 130 -14.34 6.59 -14.25
N LEU A 131 -13.19 6.04 -13.80
CA LEU A 131 -12.90 4.60 -13.94
C LEU A 131 -13.69 3.71 -13.00
N ILE A 132 -14.04 4.23 -11.80
CA ILE A 132 -14.96 3.55 -10.89
C ILE A 132 -16.35 3.49 -11.52
N HIS A 133 -16.83 4.60 -12.09
CA HIS A 133 -18.14 4.63 -12.75
C HIS A 133 -18.24 3.63 -13.91
N GLU A 134 -17.18 3.48 -14.70
CA GLU A 134 -17.11 2.50 -15.79
C GLU A 134 -17.02 1.06 -15.28
N GLN A 135 -16.26 0.81 -14.20
CA GLN A 135 -16.20 -0.51 -13.57
C GLN A 135 -17.52 -0.91 -12.91
N ASP A 136 -18.18 0.02 -12.24
CA ASP A 136 -19.49 -0.19 -11.64
C ASP A 136 -20.52 -0.48 -12.73
N LEU A 137 -20.45 0.22 -13.88
CA LEU A 137 -21.26 -0.08 -15.05
C LEU A 137 -21.01 -1.50 -15.58
N TYR A 138 -19.75 -1.91 -15.75
CA TYR A 138 -19.40 -3.26 -16.21
C TYR A 138 -19.79 -4.35 -15.20
N ILE A 139 -19.66 -4.09 -13.90
CA ILE A 139 -20.09 -5.01 -12.85
C ILE A 139 -21.61 -5.10 -12.81
N LEU A 140 -22.34 -3.98 -12.97
CA LEU A 140 -23.80 -3.97 -13.07
C LEU A 140 -24.28 -4.73 -14.32
N ILE A 141 -23.75 -4.40 -15.50
CA ILE A 141 -24.10 -5.08 -16.76
C ILE A 141 -23.79 -6.58 -16.67
N GLY A 142 -22.65 -6.94 -16.08
CA GLY A 142 -22.26 -8.34 -15.85
C GLY A 142 -23.09 -9.05 -14.77
N LYS A 143 -23.72 -8.33 -13.84
CA LYS A 143 -24.70 -8.89 -12.90
C LYS A 143 -26.05 -9.08 -13.57
N GLU A 144 -26.55 -8.08 -14.29
CA GLU A 144 -27.81 -8.18 -15.05
C GLU A 144 -27.77 -9.28 -16.10
N SER A 145 -26.65 -9.46 -16.80
CA SER A 145 -26.49 -10.53 -17.78
C SER A 145 -26.56 -11.92 -17.13
N ARG A 146 -25.92 -12.10 -15.96
CA ARG A 146 -25.98 -13.33 -15.17
C ARG A 146 -27.36 -13.58 -14.56
N GLU A 147 -28.08 -12.54 -14.17
CA GLU A 147 -29.46 -12.61 -13.67
C GLU A 147 -30.42 -13.09 -14.77
N LYS A 148 -30.30 -12.53 -15.98
CA LYS A 148 -31.12 -12.93 -17.14
C LYS A 148 -30.87 -14.38 -17.55
N GLU A 149 -29.61 -14.80 -17.58
CA GLU A 149 -29.22 -16.18 -17.91
C GLU A 149 -29.77 -17.18 -16.86
N ARG A 150 -29.72 -16.82 -15.58
CA ARG A 150 -30.30 -17.62 -14.49
C ARG A 150 -31.82 -17.76 -14.61
N ILE A 151 -32.53 -16.67 -14.92
CA ILE A 151 -34.00 -16.69 -15.11
C ILE A 151 -34.37 -17.57 -16.32
N GLU A 152 -33.58 -17.54 -17.40
CA GLU A 152 -33.83 -18.35 -18.58
C GLU A 152 -33.64 -19.85 -18.31
N ILE A 153 -32.59 -20.21 -17.56
CA ILE A 153 -32.35 -21.57 -17.08
C ILE A 153 -33.52 -22.05 -16.20
N ASP A 154 -33.97 -21.25 -15.24
CA ASP A 154 -35.09 -21.60 -14.36
C ASP A 154 -36.40 -21.78 -15.16
N ARG A 155 -36.61 -20.98 -16.21
CA ARG A 155 -37.77 -21.10 -17.12
C ARG A 155 -37.71 -22.39 -17.94
N TYR A 156 -36.53 -22.76 -18.42
CA TYR A 156 -36.28 -24.01 -19.13
C TYR A 156 -36.53 -25.24 -18.25
N ILE A 157 -35.97 -25.24 -17.03
CA ILE A 157 -36.18 -26.31 -16.04
C ILE A 157 -37.67 -26.45 -15.69
N SER A 158 -38.37 -25.34 -15.49
CA SER A 158 -39.81 -25.33 -15.16
C SER A 158 -40.69 -25.87 -16.30
N ARG A 159 -40.36 -25.55 -17.56
CA ARG A 159 -41.07 -26.11 -18.74
C ARG A 159 -40.86 -27.61 -18.89
N ASN A 160 -39.65 -28.10 -18.62
CA ASN A 160 -39.34 -29.53 -18.75
C ASN A 160 -39.84 -30.37 -17.58
N LYS A 161 -39.95 -29.82 -16.36
CA LYS A 161 -40.64 -30.48 -15.24
C LYS A 161 -42.12 -30.72 -15.51
N ARG A 162 -42.80 -29.82 -16.24
CA ARG A 162 -44.22 -30.01 -16.63
C ARG A 162 -44.43 -31.08 -17.71
N LYS A 163 -43.40 -31.40 -18.51
CA LYS A 163 -43.46 -32.45 -19.55
C LYS A 163 -43.14 -33.85 -19.01
N GLY A 164 -42.56 -33.97 -17.82
CA GLY A 164 -42.14 -35.24 -17.20
C GLY A 164 -43.18 -35.94 -16.32
N ASN A 165 -44.28 -35.27 -15.96
CA ASN A 165 -45.34 -35.82 -15.07
C ASN A 165 -46.57 -36.35 -15.83
N GLY A 166 -46.45 -36.59 -17.14
CA GLY A 166 -47.49 -37.21 -17.96
C GLY A 166 -47.07 -38.62 -18.38
N ARG A 167 -46.99 -39.54 -17.43
CA ARG A 167 -47.05 -41.00 -17.63
C ARG A 167 -47.81 -41.61 -16.47
#